data_AF-A0A6M8T216-F1
#
_entry.id   AF-A0A6M8T216-F1
#
_cell.length_a   1.000
_cell.length_b   1.000
_cell.length_c   1.000
_cell.angle_alpha   90.00
_cell.angle_beta   90.00
_cell.angle_gamma   90.00
#
_symmetry.space_group_name_H-M   'P 1'
#
loop_
_entity.id
_entity.type
_entity.pdbx_description
1 polymer ?
#
loop_
_entity_poly.entity_id
_entity_poly.type
_entity_poly.pdbx_seq_one_letter_code
_entity_poly.pdbx_strand_id
1 'polypeptide(L)'
;MMWPFLALIDVLFTVLAMLLAPVIALFVRRDGYLPPWLWWFQTPDSRMDGCNGDAGFCASHTASWWTYVLWQWRNPAAGFSFWLGQTFDRPTFRHWGNLQARRVPTYIPGAYLTLVTDQKGRCAFEFSATWPSLFGRCINIRVGWKLGNLLRDPTERIPICHRFSPLMQRGKTENQPPAKAGFFTSQDR
;
A
#
# COMPACT_ATOMS: atom_id res chain seq x y z
N MET A 1 -13.37 -21.16 -6.42
CA MET A 1 -12.95 -20.12 -5.45
C MET A 1 -11.46 -20.24 -5.21
N MET A 2 -10.63 -19.42 -5.87
CA MET A 2 -9.14 -19.49 -5.79
C MET A 2 -8.53 -18.44 -4.85
N TRP A 3 -9.37 -17.61 -4.21
CA TRP A 3 -9.02 -16.43 -3.42
C TRP A 3 -7.92 -16.62 -2.36
N PRO A 4 -8.07 -17.54 -1.38
CA PRO A 4 -7.10 -17.69 -0.31
C PRO A 4 -5.74 -18.19 -0.82
N PHE A 5 -5.74 -19.01 -1.88
CA PHE A 5 -4.51 -19.53 -2.49
C PHE A 5 -3.72 -18.42 -3.18
N LEU A 6 -4.39 -17.52 -3.91
CA LEU A 6 -3.71 -16.38 -4.54
C LEU A 6 -3.09 -15.43 -3.51
N ALA A 7 -3.82 -15.14 -2.43
CA ALA A 7 -3.30 -14.32 -1.34
C ALA A 7 -2.09 -14.97 -0.64
N LEU A 8 -2.14 -16.29 -0.40
CA LEU A 8 -1.02 -17.03 0.18
C LEU A 8 0.21 -17.01 -0.73
N ILE A 9 0.03 -17.26 -2.04
CA ILE A 9 1.11 -17.21 -3.03
C ILE A 9 1.73 -15.80 -3.09
N ASP A 10 0.89 -14.75 -3.08
CA ASP A 10 1.34 -13.35 -3.07
C ASP A 10 2.17 -13.01 -1.82
N VAL A 11 1.77 -13.50 -0.64
CA VAL A 11 2.54 -13.35 0.61
C VAL A 11 3.89 -14.07 0.52
N LEU A 12 3.92 -15.32 0.06
CA LEU A 12 5.16 -16.09 -0.09
C LEU A 12 6.12 -15.41 -1.08
N PHE A 13 5.61 -14.94 -2.22
CA PHE A 13 6.41 -14.23 -3.21
C PHE A 13 6.89 -12.86 -2.68
N THR A 14 6.09 -12.20 -1.85
CA THR A 14 6.49 -10.96 -1.16
C THR A 14 7.64 -11.19 -0.19
N VAL A 15 7.59 -12.24 0.63
CA VAL A 15 8.71 -12.59 1.52
C VAL A 15 9.97 -12.89 0.71
N LEU A 16 9.84 -13.65 -0.38
CA LEU A 16 10.94 -13.91 -1.30
C LEU A 16 11.53 -12.61 -1.89
N ALA A 17 10.67 -11.70 -2.36
CA ALA A 17 11.08 -10.40 -2.91
C ALA A 17 11.81 -9.54 -1.86
N MET A 18 11.37 -9.57 -0.60
CA MET A 18 12.03 -8.84 0.49
C MET A 18 13.44 -9.38 0.77
N LEU A 19 13.60 -10.72 0.79
CA LEU A 19 14.90 -11.37 1.01
C LEU A 19 15.86 -11.14 -0.15
N LEU A 20 15.35 -11.19 -1.38
CA LEU A 20 16.15 -11.00 -2.59
C LEU A 20 16.39 -9.53 -2.96
N ALA A 21 15.76 -8.57 -2.27
CA ALA A 21 15.84 -7.15 -2.63
C ALA A 21 17.29 -6.62 -2.84
N PRO A 22 18.29 -6.93 -1.98
CA PRO A 22 19.67 -6.51 -2.20
C PRO A 22 20.28 -7.06 -3.50
N VAL A 23 19.94 -8.30 -3.86
CA VAL A 23 20.43 -8.97 -5.07
C VAL A 23 19.71 -8.43 -6.31
N ILE A 24 18.39 -8.28 -6.24
CA ILE A 24 17.57 -7.71 -7.32
C ILE A 24 18.05 -6.30 -7.68
N ALA A 25 18.40 -5.49 -6.68
CA ALA A 25 18.89 -4.13 -6.88
C ALA A 25 20.18 -4.03 -7.72
N LEU A 26 20.97 -5.11 -7.82
CA LEU A 26 22.17 -5.16 -8.69
C LEU A 26 21.83 -5.23 -10.18
N PHE A 27 20.61 -5.66 -10.52
CA PHE A 27 20.16 -5.80 -11.91
C PHE A 27 19.49 -4.54 -12.45
N VAL A 28 19.37 -3.46 -11.65
CA VAL A 28 18.76 -2.21 -12.11
C VAL A 28 19.59 -1.63 -13.25
N ARG A 29 18.94 -1.41 -14.39
CA ARG A 29 19.57 -0.87 -15.59
C ARG A 29 19.68 0.65 -15.48
N ARG A 30 20.44 1.26 -16.40
CA ARG A 30 20.67 2.71 -16.43
C ARG A 30 19.39 3.55 -16.61
N ASP A 31 18.33 2.97 -17.15
CA ASP A 31 17.03 3.60 -17.29
C ASP A 31 16.20 3.60 -15.98
N GLY A 32 16.74 3.01 -14.90
CA GLY A 32 16.09 2.92 -13.60
C GLY A 32 15.14 1.73 -13.47
N TYR A 33 15.09 0.83 -14.46
CA TYR A 33 14.20 -0.33 -14.48
C TYR A 33 14.95 -1.66 -14.43
N LEU A 34 14.30 -2.67 -13.88
CA LEU A 34 14.74 -4.06 -13.94
C LEU A 34 14.60 -4.61 -15.38
N PRO A 35 15.38 -5.64 -15.74
CA PRO A 35 15.18 -6.41 -16.95
C PRO A 35 13.78 -7.07 -16.99
N PRO A 36 13.21 -7.33 -18.18
CA PRO A 36 11.85 -7.87 -18.30
C PRO A 36 11.58 -9.18 -17.55
N TRP A 37 12.60 -10.03 -17.36
CA TRP A 37 12.46 -11.29 -16.63
C TRP A 37 12.36 -11.10 -15.09
N LEU A 38 12.72 -9.91 -14.58
CA LEU A 38 12.55 -9.53 -13.18
C LEU A 38 11.34 -8.61 -12.94
N TRP A 39 10.48 -8.40 -13.95
CA TRP A 39 9.43 -7.39 -13.86
C TRP A 39 8.47 -7.60 -12.68
N TRP A 40 8.25 -8.85 -12.24
CA TRP A 40 7.42 -9.19 -11.09
C TRP A 40 7.88 -8.56 -9.77
N PHE A 41 9.16 -8.20 -9.65
CA PHE A 41 9.68 -7.52 -8.47
C PHE A 41 9.49 -5.99 -8.56
N GLN A 42 9.36 -5.44 -9.77
CA GLN A 42 9.25 -4.01 -10.00
C GLN A 42 7.81 -3.51 -9.84
N THR A 43 7.65 -2.25 -9.43
CA THR A 43 6.35 -1.56 -9.49
C THR A 43 6.00 -1.20 -10.95
N PRO A 44 4.77 -1.50 -11.44
CA PRO A 44 4.42 -1.26 -12.85
C PRO A 44 4.50 0.21 -13.30
N ASP A 45 4.26 1.15 -12.39
CA ASP A 45 4.14 2.59 -12.63
C ASP A 45 5.36 3.41 -12.14
N SER A 46 6.40 2.74 -11.64
CA SER A 46 7.55 3.41 -11.03
C SER A 46 8.87 2.81 -11.45
N ARG A 47 9.91 3.65 -11.51
CA ARG A 47 11.31 3.21 -11.53
C ARG A 47 11.72 2.66 -10.17
N MET A 48 12.87 2.00 -10.12
CA MET A 48 13.44 1.41 -8.91
C MET A 48 13.95 2.45 -7.90
N ASP A 49 14.16 3.70 -8.30
CA ASP A 49 14.38 4.84 -7.40
C ASP A 49 13.07 5.42 -6.82
N GLY A 50 11.90 4.86 -7.17
CA GLY A 50 10.59 5.39 -6.78
C GLY A 50 10.15 6.63 -7.56
N CYS A 51 10.99 7.15 -8.47
CA CYS A 51 10.63 8.27 -9.32
C CYS A 51 9.61 7.81 -10.39
N ASN A 52 8.68 8.71 -10.74
CA ASN A 52 7.44 8.50 -11.51
C ASN A 52 6.27 7.86 -10.74
N GLY A 53 6.50 7.15 -9.63
CA GLY A 53 5.43 6.59 -8.79
C GLY A 53 5.17 7.35 -7.50
N ASP A 54 6.23 7.80 -6.80
CA ASP A 54 6.13 8.47 -5.50
C ASP A 54 7.08 9.66 -5.41
N ALA A 55 6.53 10.86 -5.63
CA ALA A 55 7.30 12.11 -5.59
C ALA A 55 7.96 12.35 -4.22
N GLY A 56 7.34 11.92 -3.12
CA GLY A 56 7.90 12.11 -1.79
C GLY A 56 9.09 11.19 -1.53
N PHE A 57 9.02 9.94 -1.99
CA PHE A 57 10.15 9.02 -1.92
C PHE A 57 11.31 9.51 -2.81
N CYS A 58 11.01 9.87 -4.05
CA CYS A 58 11.99 10.40 -5.01
C CYS A 58 12.68 11.68 -4.50
N ALA A 59 11.94 12.59 -3.84
CA ALA A 59 12.53 13.81 -3.27
C ALA A 59 13.42 13.57 -2.03
N SER A 60 13.26 12.43 -1.35
CA SER A 60 13.99 12.12 -0.11
C SER A 60 15.19 11.18 -0.31
N HIS A 61 15.36 10.60 -1.51
CA HIS A 61 16.41 9.64 -1.79
C HIS A 61 17.06 9.91 -3.14
N THR A 62 18.38 9.99 -3.15
CA THR A 62 19.16 10.02 -4.40
C THR A 62 19.22 8.62 -5.00
N ALA A 63 19.10 8.49 -6.32
CA ALA A 63 19.25 7.21 -7.01
C ALA A 63 20.58 6.53 -6.66
N SER A 64 20.50 5.36 -6.05
CA SER A 64 21.64 4.57 -5.59
C SER A 64 21.19 3.11 -5.42
N TRP A 65 22.15 2.19 -5.34
CA TRP A 65 21.85 0.79 -5.05
C TRP A 65 20.99 0.63 -3.79
N TRP A 66 21.30 1.37 -2.72
CA TRP A 66 20.55 1.30 -1.47
C TRP A 66 19.12 1.83 -1.61
N THR A 67 18.93 2.91 -2.38
CA THR A 67 17.61 3.45 -2.69
C THR A 67 16.74 2.41 -3.40
N TYR A 68 17.32 1.62 -4.30
CA TYR A 68 16.60 0.54 -4.99
C TYR A 68 16.17 -0.57 -4.02
N VAL A 69 17.02 -0.93 -3.05
CA VAL A 69 16.68 -1.88 -1.99
C VAL A 69 15.53 -1.35 -1.13
N LEU A 70 15.61 -0.08 -0.69
CA LEU A 70 14.57 0.56 0.10
C LEU A 70 13.23 0.64 -0.64
N TRP A 71 13.25 0.97 -1.93
CA TRP A 71 12.05 0.98 -2.76
C TRP A 71 11.44 -0.42 -2.88
N GLN A 72 12.28 -1.43 -3.11
CA GLN A 72 11.85 -2.82 -3.20
C GLN A 72 11.26 -3.33 -1.89
N TRP A 73 11.78 -2.94 -0.72
CA TRP A 73 11.19 -3.27 0.58
C TRP A 73 9.90 -2.51 0.86
N ARG A 74 9.74 -1.30 0.32
CA ARG A 74 8.50 -0.54 0.41
C ARG A 74 7.39 -1.13 -0.46
N ASN A 75 7.74 -1.63 -1.64
CA ASN A 75 6.82 -2.20 -2.62
C ASN A 75 7.28 -3.60 -3.08
N PRO A 76 7.40 -4.56 -2.15
CA PRO A 76 7.89 -5.89 -2.50
C PRO A 76 6.88 -6.56 -3.43
N ALA A 77 7.39 -7.23 -4.47
CA ALA A 77 6.55 -8.02 -5.38
C ALA A 77 5.42 -7.25 -6.10
N ALA A 78 5.50 -5.91 -6.20
CA ALA A 78 4.38 -5.11 -6.71
C ALA A 78 3.92 -5.53 -8.12
N GLY A 79 4.86 -5.88 -9.01
CA GLY A 79 4.56 -6.39 -10.34
C GLY A 79 3.85 -7.75 -10.30
N PHE A 80 4.24 -8.63 -9.39
CA PHE A 80 3.58 -9.92 -9.17
C PHE A 80 2.16 -9.75 -8.64
N SER A 81 1.96 -8.91 -7.62
CA SER A 81 0.62 -8.61 -7.08
C SER A 81 -0.29 -7.98 -8.13
N PHE A 82 0.27 -7.18 -9.05
CA PHE A 82 -0.43 -6.62 -10.21
C PHE A 82 -0.74 -7.69 -11.27
N TRP A 83 0.19 -8.61 -11.53
CA TRP A 83 -0.03 -9.72 -12.45
C TRP A 83 -1.19 -10.63 -11.99
N LEU A 84 -1.26 -10.93 -10.70
CA LEU A 84 -2.38 -11.64 -10.05
C LEU A 84 -3.66 -10.80 -9.91
N GLY A 85 -3.58 -9.50 -10.19
CA GLY A 85 -4.69 -8.57 -10.12
C GLY A 85 -5.79 -8.86 -11.14
N GLN A 86 -6.94 -8.24 -10.95
CA GLN A 86 -8.13 -8.49 -11.76
C GLN A 86 -8.77 -7.18 -12.22
N THR A 87 -9.40 -7.17 -13.39
CA THR A 87 -10.27 -6.08 -13.83
C THR A 87 -11.72 -6.46 -13.60
N PHE A 88 -12.60 -5.48 -13.41
CA PHE A 88 -14.04 -5.73 -13.23
C PHE A 88 -14.83 -4.95 -14.28
N ASP A 89 -15.93 -5.52 -14.75
CA ASP A 89 -16.79 -4.90 -15.77
C ASP A 89 -18.16 -4.64 -15.16
N ARG A 90 -18.50 -3.36 -14.96
CA ARG A 90 -19.69 -2.93 -14.21
C ARG A 90 -19.79 -3.57 -12.81
N PRO A 91 -18.79 -3.34 -11.93
CA PRO A 91 -18.76 -3.95 -10.61
C PRO A 91 -19.94 -3.50 -9.74
N THR A 92 -20.54 -4.45 -9.04
CA THR A 92 -21.48 -4.21 -7.94
C THR A 92 -20.76 -4.40 -6.61
N PHE A 93 -20.91 -3.45 -5.70
CA PHE A 93 -20.25 -3.45 -4.41
C PHE A 93 -21.22 -3.82 -3.29
N ARG A 94 -20.75 -4.61 -2.33
CA ARG A 94 -21.41 -4.85 -1.05
C ARG A 94 -20.43 -4.50 0.05
N HIS A 95 -20.88 -3.71 1.02
CA HIS A 95 -20.04 -3.18 2.08
C HIS A 95 -20.60 -3.54 3.45
N TRP A 96 -19.70 -3.82 4.38
CA TRP A 96 -20.01 -4.03 5.80
C TRP A 96 -19.00 -3.26 6.65
N GLY A 97 -19.45 -2.71 7.78
CA GLY A 97 -18.60 -1.96 8.70
C GLY A 97 -18.43 -0.49 8.36
N ASN A 98 -17.34 0.11 8.85
CA ASN A 98 -17.09 1.55 8.75
C ASN A 98 -16.16 1.88 7.56
N LEU A 99 -16.73 2.29 6.42
CA LEU A 99 -15.96 2.72 5.25
C LEU A 99 -15.16 4.02 5.46
N GLN A 100 -15.48 4.80 6.50
CA GLN A 100 -14.71 5.99 6.86
C GLN A 100 -13.43 5.65 7.63
N ALA A 101 -13.28 4.40 8.09
CA ALA A 101 -12.12 3.95 8.85
C ALA A 101 -10.84 4.16 8.04
N ARG A 102 -9.93 4.96 8.59
CA ARG A 102 -8.70 5.35 7.91
C ARG A 102 -7.64 5.79 8.91
N ARG A 103 -6.39 5.63 8.50
CA ARG A 103 -5.21 6.04 9.27
C ARG A 103 -4.91 7.53 9.16
N VAL A 104 -5.07 8.08 7.95
CA VAL A 104 -4.64 9.44 7.54
C VAL A 104 -5.64 10.03 6.53
N PRO A 105 -5.71 11.37 6.40
CA PRO A 105 -5.00 12.38 7.21
C PRO A 105 -5.57 12.51 8.63
N THR A 106 -6.86 12.24 8.80
CA THR A 106 -7.54 12.15 10.11
C THR A 106 -7.66 10.68 10.50
N TYR A 107 -7.34 10.35 11.74
CA TYR A 107 -7.46 9.00 12.27
C TYR A 107 -8.90 8.68 12.65
N ILE A 108 -9.48 7.67 12.01
CA ILE A 108 -10.81 7.11 12.34
C ILE A 108 -10.67 5.60 12.51
N PRO A 109 -10.85 5.07 13.74
CA PRO A 109 -10.78 3.63 13.97
C PRO A 109 -11.98 2.89 13.37
N GLY A 110 -11.78 1.63 13.05
CA GLY A 110 -12.82 0.74 12.58
C GLY A 110 -12.29 -0.27 11.57
N ALA A 111 -13.20 -1.11 11.10
CA ALA A 111 -12.94 -2.03 10.01
C ALA A 111 -14.09 -2.04 9.03
N TYR A 112 -13.77 -2.43 7.81
CA TYR A 112 -14.75 -2.73 6.79
C TYR A 112 -14.37 -3.98 6.01
N LEU A 113 -15.38 -4.61 5.46
CA LEU A 113 -15.28 -5.60 4.42
C LEU A 113 -16.03 -5.07 3.20
N THR A 114 -15.38 -5.07 2.05
CA THR A 114 -16.02 -4.80 0.77
C THR A 114 -15.93 -6.06 -0.07
N LEU A 115 -17.02 -6.45 -0.70
CA LEU A 115 -17.07 -7.49 -1.72
C LEU A 115 -17.51 -6.87 -3.03
N VAL A 116 -16.78 -7.19 -4.10
CA VAL A 116 -17.11 -6.81 -5.46
C VAL A 116 -17.53 -8.07 -6.21
N THR A 117 -18.55 -7.92 -7.05
CA THR A 117 -18.96 -8.92 -8.04
C THR A 117 -19.25 -8.23 -9.35
N ASP A 118 -18.95 -8.88 -10.48
CA ASP A 118 -19.32 -8.38 -11.80
C ASP A 118 -20.29 -9.29 -12.55
N GLN A 119 -20.77 -8.82 -13.71
CA GLN A 119 -21.70 -9.56 -14.56
C GLN A 119 -21.11 -10.88 -15.12
N LYS A 120 -19.79 -11.01 -15.12
CA LYS A 120 -19.06 -12.21 -15.58
C LYS A 120 -18.83 -13.20 -14.44
N GLY A 121 -19.37 -12.95 -13.24
CA GLY A 121 -19.22 -13.82 -12.08
C GLY A 121 -17.85 -13.72 -11.39
N ARG A 122 -17.00 -12.75 -11.77
CA ARG A 122 -15.77 -12.45 -11.04
C ARG A 122 -16.16 -11.82 -9.72
N CYS A 123 -15.62 -12.32 -8.62
CA CYS A 123 -15.75 -11.69 -7.31
C CYS A 123 -14.42 -11.09 -6.87
N ALA A 124 -14.35 -10.33 -5.78
CA ALA A 124 -13.12 -10.00 -5.05
C ALA A 124 -13.54 -9.42 -3.70
N PHE A 125 -12.62 -9.38 -2.74
CA PHE A 125 -12.89 -8.74 -1.46
C PHE A 125 -11.74 -7.81 -1.05
N GLU A 126 -12.06 -6.85 -0.20
CA GLU A 126 -11.11 -6.03 0.53
C GLU A 126 -11.54 -6.01 1.99
N PHE A 127 -10.70 -6.56 2.87
CA PHE A 127 -10.79 -6.36 4.30
C PHE A 127 -9.76 -5.30 4.70
N SER A 128 -10.21 -4.28 5.44
CA SER A 128 -9.33 -3.26 5.99
C SER A 128 -9.74 -2.96 7.42
N ALA A 129 -8.75 -2.82 8.28
CA ALA A 129 -8.91 -2.69 9.71
C ALA A 129 -7.86 -1.72 10.25
N THR A 130 -8.31 -0.76 11.05
CA THR A 130 -7.44 0.21 11.71
C THR A 130 -7.91 0.43 13.15
N TRP A 131 -7.05 0.11 14.12
CA TRP A 131 -7.36 0.27 15.55
C TRP A 131 -6.19 0.86 16.33
N PRO A 132 -6.44 1.48 17.50
CA PRO A 132 -5.38 2.03 18.32
C PRO A 132 -4.41 0.93 18.75
N SER A 133 -3.13 1.28 18.80
CA SER A 133 -2.04 0.42 19.28
C SER A 133 -1.19 1.18 20.29
N LEU A 134 -0.05 0.60 20.65
CA LEU A 134 0.91 1.18 21.58
C LEU A 134 1.51 2.49 21.05
N PHE A 135 1.97 3.34 21.96
CA PHE A 135 2.72 4.58 21.66
C PHE A 135 1.99 5.57 20.74
N GLY A 136 0.65 5.63 20.85
CA GLY A 136 -0.16 6.48 19.99
C GLY A 136 -0.08 6.08 18.51
N ARG A 137 0.26 4.83 18.21
CA ARG A 137 0.24 4.24 16.86
C ARG A 137 -1.10 3.53 16.63
N CYS A 138 -1.21 2.88 15.47
CA CYS A 138 -2.35 2.04 15.13
C CYS A 138 -1.90 0.72 14.52
N ILE A 139 -2.67 -0.32 14.79
CA ILE A 139 -2.64 -1.55 14.00
C ILE A 139 -3.34 -1.21 12.68
N ASN A 140 -2.69 -1.49 11.55
CA ASN A 140 -3.27 -1.39 10.23
C ASN A 140 -3.18 -2.75 9.54
N ILE A 141 -4.34 -3.29 9.21
CA ILE A 141 -4.49 -4.55 8.49
C ILE A 141 -5.21 -4.26 7.18
N ARG A 142 -4.71 -4.80 6.08
CA ARG A 142 -5.41 -4.78 4.78
C ARG A 142 -5.15 -6.10 4.08
N VAL A 143 -6.19 -6.78 3.61
CA VAL A 143 -6.07 -8.07 2.92
C VAL A 143 -7.11 -8.14 1.81
N GLY A 144 -6.73 -8.69 0.65
CA GLY A 144 -7.62 -8.89 -0.49
C GLY A 144 -7.14 -8.09 -1.68
N TRP A 145 -8.02 -7.35 -2.35
CA TRP A 145 -7.72 -6.52 -3.51
C TRP A 145 -7.81 -5.06 -3.13
N LYS A 146 -7.08 -4.18 -3.83
CA LYS A 146 -7.20 -2.73 -3.64
C LYS A 146 -8.48 -2.18 -4.30
N LEU A 147 -9.65 -2.62 -3.84
CA LEU A 147 -10.96 -2.27 -4.41
C LEU A 147 -11.23 -0.76 -4.40
N GLY A 148 -10.65 -0.02 -3.45
CA GLY A 148 -10.71 1.44 -3.45
C GLY A 148 -10.22 2.11 -4.75
N ASN A 149 -9.34 1.45 -5.52
CA ASN A 149 -8.88 1.95 -6.83
C ASN A 149 -9.99 1.91 -7.89
N LEU A 150 -10.92 0.94 -7.84
CA LEU A 150 -12.04 0.87 -8.79
C LEU A 150 -13.00 2.05 -8.69
N LEU A 151 -13.08 2.69 -7.51
CA LEU A 151 -13.89 3.91 -7.33
C LEU A 151 -13.26 5.12 -8.04
N ARG A 152 -11.94 5.08 -8.28
CA ARG A 152 -11.19 6.13 -8.95
C ARG A 152 -11.10 5.87 -10.47
N ASP A 153 -10.79 4.64 -10.85
CA ASP A 153 -10.72 4.18 -12.23
C ASP A 153 -11.36 2.79 -12.36
N PRO A 154 -12.58 2.70 -12.92
CA PRO A 154 -13.29 1.43 -13.10
C PRO A 154 -12.60 0.44 -14.05
N THR A 155 -11.65 0.92 -14.86
CA THR A 155 -10.94 0.09 -15.84
C THR A 155 -9.61 -0.46 -15.32
N GLU A 156 -9.16 0.03 -14.16
CA GLU A 156 -7.88 -0.35 -13.58
C GLU A 156 -7.85 -1.83 -13.20
N ARG A 157 -6.73 -2.50 -13.49
CA ARG A 157 -6.45 -3.81 -12.92
C ARG A 157 -6.10 -3.63 -11.45
N ILE A 158 -6.95 -4.11 -10.57
CA ILE A 158 -6.74 -4.01 -9.13
C ILE A 158 -5.80 -5.11 -8.63
N PRO A 159 -4.64 -4.76 -8.06
CA PRO A 159 -3.70 -5.74 -7.53
C PRO A 159 -4.18 -6.34 -6.21
N ILE A 160 -3.63 -7.51 -5.89
CA ILE A 160 -3.73 -8.08 -4.54
C ILE A 160 -2.98 -7.16 -3.57
N CYS A 161 -3.45 -7.12 -2.32
CA CYS A 161 -2.78 -6.45 -1.24
C CYS A 161 -2.87 -7.28 0.04
N HIS A 162 -1.77 -7.27 0.77
CA HIS A 162 -1.69 -7.77 2.13
C HIS A 162 -0.81 -6.78 2.91
N ARG A 163 -1.28 -6.39 4.09
CA ARG A 163 -0.58 -5.52 5.00
C ARG A 163 -0.94 -5.92 6.41
N PHE A 164 0.09 -6.08 7.22
CA PHE A 164 -0.04 -6.16 8.66
C PHE A 164 1.01 -5.25 9.27
N SER A 165 0.58 -4.19 9.94
CA SER A 165 1.47 -3.19 10.53
C SER A 165 0.98 -2.85 11.93
N PRO A 166 1.56 -3.44 12.99
CA PRO A 166 1.04 -3.28 14.35
C PRO A 166 1.31 -1.90 14.96
N LEU A 167 2.28 -1.14 14.42
CA LEU A 167 2.77 0.14 14.96
C LEU A 167 2.82 1.23 13.89
N MET A 168 1.79 1.32 13.05
CA MET A 168 1.74 2.33 12.00
C MET A 168 1.40 3.72 12.57
N GLN A 169 2.01 4.78 12.01
CA GLN A 169 1.72 6.17 12.43
C GLN A 169 0.22 6.47 12.25
N ARG A 170 -0.40 7.25 13.12
CA ARG A 170 -1.80 7.71 12.91
C ARG A 170 -1.84 9.20 12.62
N GLY A 171 -2.84 9.63 11.86
CA GLY A 171 -3.17 11.03 11.65
C GLY A 171 -3.71 11.70 12.91
N LYS A 172 -4.06 12.98 12.80
CA LYS A 172 -4.71 13.70 13.92
C LYS A 172 -6.07 13.05 14.19
N THR A 173 -6.43 12.89 15.45
CA THR A 173 -7.81 12.54 15.85
C THR A 173 -8.71 13.75 15.66
N GLU A 174 -9.94 13.52 15.21
CA GLU A 174 -10.94 14.56 14.90
C GLU A 174 -11.25 15.49 16.09
N ASN A 175 -10.95 15.06 17.32
CA ASN A 175 -11.16 15.83 18.55
C ASN A 175 -9.90 16.49 19.15
N GLN A 176 -8.79 16.56 18.41
CA GLN A 176 -7.59 17.24 18.92
C GLN A 176 -7.56 18.70 18.41
N PRO A 177 -7.75 19.72 19.28
CA PRO A 177 -7.54 21.10 18.85
C PRO A 177 -6.11 21.26 18.33
N PRO A 178 -5.87 22.16 17.37
CA PRO A 178 -4.51 22.40 16.86
C PRO A 178 -3.59 22.67 18.06
N ALA A 179 -2.43 21.99 18.08
CA ALA A 179 -1.42 22.22 19.09
C ALA A 179 -1.15 23.73 19.14
N LYS A 180 -1.39 24.35 20.30
CA LYS A 180 -1.13 25.77 20.50
C LYS A 180 0.32 26.04 20.10
N ALA A 181 0.52 26.89 19.10
CA ALA A 181 1.83 27.46 18.84
C ALA A 181 2.27 28.15 20.14
N GLY A 182 3.35 27.66 20.73
CA GLY A 182 3.94 28.29 21.91
C GLY A 182 4.40 29.69 21.52
N PHE A 183 3.72 30.71 22.04
CA PHE A 183 4.28 32.04 22.12
C PHE A 183 5.47 31.98 23.08
N PHE A 184 6.68 32.13 22.55
CA PHE A 184 7.82 32.55 23.34
C PHE A 184 7.62 34.04 23.65
N THR A 185 7.34 34.37 24.91
CA THR A 185 7.57 35.71 25.44
C THR A 185 8.91 35.70 26.16
N SER A 186 9.91 36.32 25.53
CA SER A 186 11.12 36.80 26.20
C SER A 186 10.78 38.03 27.06
N GLN A 187 11.58 38.27 28.11
CA GLN A 187 11.52 39.33 29.13
C GLN A 187 10.73 38.86 30.37
N ASP A 188 11.31 38.78 31.58
CA ASP A 188 12.17 39.76 32.22
C ASP A 188 13.30 39.16 33.09
N ARG A 189 14.38 39.97 33.14
CA ARG A 189 15.53 40.10 34.07
C ARG A 189 15.77 39.08 35.17
#